data_AF-A0A534SFX3-F1
#
_entry.id   AF-A0A534SFX3-F1
#
_cell.length_a   1.000
_cell.length_b   1.000
_cell.length_c   1.000
_cell.angle_alpha   90.00
_cell.angle_beta   90.00
_cell.angle_gamma   90.00
#
_symmetry.space_group_name_H-M   'P 1'
#
loop_
_entity.id
_entity.type
_entity.pdbx_description
1 polymer ?
#
loop_
_entity_poly.entity_id
_entity_poly.type
_entity_poly.pdbx_seq_one_letter_code
_entity_poly.pdbx_strand_id
1 'polypeptide(L)'
;MKTARSSFLPALAFVLAVAPVAVRAANRCGHGTSAAQDAADIRGVRAAIALACPCAAFDGSSGSKNKAAFVRCVRAVARDASDGTPIDGRFQLRPQCKGTVLRIARQSDCGFAPAADRHPCCQHVAHAGRNVGTVTPSARCGSAA
;
A
#
# COMPACT_ATOMS: atom_id res chain seq x y z
N MET A 1 36.46 62.14 -49.58
CA MET A 1 35.26 61.47 -49.00
C MET A 1 35.76 60.16 -48.41
N LYS A 2 35.81 60.05 -47.08
CA LYS A 2 36.53 58.99 -46.34
C LYS A 2 35.56 57.92 -45.85
N THR A 3 35.96 56.68 -46.05
CA THR A 3 35.36 55.39 -45.71
C THR A 3 35.08 55.21 -44.20
N ALA A 4 34.00 54.52 -43.85
CA ALA A 4 33.91 53.78 -42.59
C ALA A 4 32.95 52.58 -42.74
N ARG A 5 33.53 51.38 -42.76
CA ARG A 5 32.85 50.11 -42.49
C ARG A 5 32.76 49.96 -40.97
N SER A 6 31.66 49.44 -40.43
CA SER A 6 31.65 48.88 -39.07
C SER A 6 30.67 47.71 -38.99
N SER A 7 31.24 46.51 -39.00
CA SER A 7 30.53 45.24 -38.82
C SER A 7 30.32 45.00 -37.33
N PHE A 8 29.08 44.87 -36.87
CA PHE A 8 28.73 44.53 -35.50
C PHE A 8 28.81 43.00 -35.27
N LEU A 9 29.43 42.62 -34.16
CA LEU A 9 29.64 41.24 -33.68
C LEU A 9 28.32 40.50 -33.39
N PRO A 10 28.25 39.15 -33.59
CA PRO A 10 27.10 38.37 -33.15
C PRO A 10 27.22 38.05 -31.64
N ALA A 11 26.14 38.32 -30.91
CA ALA A 11 26.01 38.02 -29.49
C ALA A 11 25.93 36.50 -29.23
N LEU A 12 26.83 35.98 -28.40
CA LEU A 12 26.70 34.68 -27.75
C LEU A 12 25.53 34.73 -26.76
N ALA A 13 24.41 34.07 -27.07
CA ALA A 13 23.38 33.75 -26.08
C ALA A 13 23.53 32.29 -25.65
N PHE A 14 24.28 32.07 -24.55
CA PHE A 14 24.36 30.78 -23.88
C PHE A 14 23.06 30.57 -23.08
N VAL A 15 22.11 29.84 -23.67
CA VAL A 15 20.89 29.41 -22.96
C VAL A 15 21.27 28.29 -22.00
N LEU A 16 21.42 28.62 -20.72
CA LEU A 16 21.54 27.66 -19.62
C LEU A 16 20.20 26.89 -19.50
N ALA A 17 20.13 25.73 -20.14
CA ALA A 17 19.08 24.75 -19.89
C ALA A 17 19.24 24.17 -18.49
N VAL A 18 18.65 24.84 -17.50
CA VAL A 18 18.47 24.26 -16.16
C VAL A 18 17.41 23.17 -16.29
N ALA A 19 17.85 21.94 -16.56
CA ALA A 19 16.96 20.79 -16.50
C ALA A 19 16.44 20.66 -15.06
N PRO A 20 15.12 20.70 -14.80
CA PRO A 20 14.62 20.37 -13.48
C PRO A 20 14.93 18.88 -13.26
N VAL A 21 15.88 18.62 -12.35
CA VAL A 21 16.07 17.28 -11.79
C VAL A 21 14.80 17.02 -10.99
N ALA A 22 13.81 16.40 -11.65
CA ALA A 22 12.61 15.91 -10.97
C ALA A 22 13.08 14.80 -10.04
N VAL A 23 13.36 15.16 -8.78
CA VAL A 23 13.46 14.23 -7.68
C VAL A 23 12.10 13.55 -7.61
N ARG A 24 11.95 12.42 -8.29
CA ARG A 24 10.82 11.51 -8.10
C ARG A 24 10.94 10.99 -6.69
N ALA A 25 10.38 11.72 -5.73
CA ALA A 25 10.08 11.18 -4.42
C ALA A 25 9.38 9.83 -4.66
N ALA A 26 9.97 8.74 -4.16
CA ALA A 26 9.41 7.40 -4.35
C ALA A 26 7.93 7.46 -3.96
N ASN A 27 7.04 7.35 -4.95
CA ASN A 27 5.61 7.57 -4.75
C ASN A 27 5.07 6.41 -3.89
N ARG A 28 5.11 6.59 -2.57
CA ARG A 28 4.70 5.60 -1.58
C ARG A 28 3.20 5.36 -1.72
N CYS A 29 2.77 4.13 -1.44
CA CYS A 29 1.36 3.79 -1.43
C CYS A 29 0.60 4.70 -0.46
N GLY A 30 -0.50 5.32 -0.93
CA GLY A 30 -1.34 6.20 -0.14
C GLY A 30 -0.79 7.62 0.04
N HIS A 31 0.22 8.03 -0.74
CA HIS A 31 0.81 9.36 -0.66
C HIS A 31 0.80 10.08 -2.01
N GLY A 32 0.97 11.41 -1.97
CA GLY A 32 1.02 12.25 -3.16
C GLY A 32 -0.28 12.21 -3.97
N THR A 33 -0.15 12.42 -5.29
CA THR A 33 -1.29 12.51 -6.21
C THR A 33 -2.02 11.18 -6.41
N SER A 34 -1.39 10.04 -6.09
CA SER A 34 -1.99 8.71 -6.23
C SER A 34 -2.80 8.28 -5.01
N ALA A 35 -2.79 9.04 -3.90
CA ALA A 35 -3.35 8.61 -2.63
C ALA A 35 -4.84 8.23 -2.68
N ALA A 36 -5.66 9.06 -3.35
CA ALA A 36 -7.10 8.81 -3.46
C ALA A 36 -7.40 7.55 -4.29
N GLN A 37 -6.65 7.35 -5.38
CA GLN A 37 -6.79 6.18 -6.24
C GLN A 37 -6.31 4.92 -5.53
N ASP A 38 -5.14 4.96 -4.86
CA ASP A 38 -4.63 3.84 -4.05
C ASP A 38 -5.65 3.40 -3.00
N ALA A 39 -6.34 4.35 -2.35
CA ALA A 39 -7.37 4.03 -1.38
C ALA A 39 -8.58 3.35 -2.02
N ALA A 40 -9.00 3.76 -3.21
CA ALA A 40 -10.08 3.13 -3.96
C ALA A 40 -9.71 1.72 -4.42
N ASP A 41 -8.52 1.54 -5.00
CA ASP A 41 -8.02 0.25 -5.45
C ASP A 41 -7.84 -0.73 -4.29
N ILE A 42 -7.28 -0.28 -3.15
CA ILE A 42 -7.18 -1.12 -1.95
C ILE A 42 -8.56 -1.56 -1.47
N ARG A 43 -9.59 -0.70 -1.50
CA ARG A 43 -10.96 -1.11 -1.14
C ARG A 43 -11.51 -2.16 -2.13
N GLY A 44 -11.34 -1.94 -3.42
CA GLY A 44 -11.76 -2.89 -4.46
C GLY A 44 -11.09 -4.25 -4.31
N VAL A 45 -9.77 -4.28 -4.16
CA VAL A 45 -9.02 -5.52 -3.91
C VAL A 45 -9.45 -6.19 -2.61
N ARG A 46 -9.75 -5.43 -1.55
CA ARG A 46 -10.29 -6.02 -0.30
C ARG A 46 -11.65 -6.69 -0.50
N ALA A 47 -12.52 -6.14 -1.34
CA ALA A 47 -13.79 -6.78 -1.69
C ALA A 47 -13.55 -8.08 -2.47
N ALA A 48 -12.64 -8.08 -3.44
CA ALA A 48 -12.26 -9.28 -4.18
C ALA A 48 -11.64 -10.36 -3.26
N ILE A 49 -10.81 -9.95 -2.30
CA ILE A 49 -10.28 -10.85 -1.27
C ILE A 49 -11.41 -11.46 -0.43
N ALA A 50 -12.41 -10.68 -0.04
CA ALA A 50 -13.52 -11.21 0.77
C ALA A 50 -14.32 -12.30 0.04
N LEU A 51 -14.41 -12.21 -1.29
CA LEU A 51 -15.05 -13.21 -2.14
C LEU A 51 -14.16 -14.45 -2.35
N ALA A 52 -12.89 -14.25 -2.70
CA ALA A 52 -11.97 -15.34 -3.04
C ALA A 52 -11.38 -16.06 -1.82
N CYS A 53 -11.26 -15.36 -0.69
CA CYS A 53 -10.65 -15.83 0.56
C CYS A 53 -11.59 -15.60 1.74
N PRO A 54 -12.80 -16.18 1.75
CA PRO A 54 -13.77 -15.95 2.81
C PRO A 54 -13.20 -16.36 4.16
N CYS A 55 -13.30 -15.48 5.16
CA CYS A 55 -12.72 -15.68 6.48
C CYS A 55 -13.14 -17.02 7.12
N ALA A 56 -14.42 -17.41 6.93
CA ALA A 56 -14.98 -18.66 7.42
C ALA A 56 -14.32 -19.93 6.84
N ALA A 57 -13.70 -19.86 5.65
CA ALA A 57 -12.94 -20.98 5.10
C ALA A 57 -11.58 -21.16 5.78
N PHE A 58 -11.14 -20.16 6.56
CA PHE A 58 -9.91 -20.16 7.33
C PHE A 58 -10.24 -20.04 8.82
N ASP A 59 -10.85 -21.09 9.36
CA ASP A 59 -11.29 -21.19 10.75
C ASP A 59 -10.19 -21.64 11.74
N GLY A 60 -8.97 -21.88 11.26
CA GLY A 60 -7.87 -22.36 12.09
C GLY A 60 -7.98 -23.81 12.59
N SER A 61 -8.98 -24.58 12.14
CA SER A 61 -9.22 -25.97 12.57
C SER A 61 -8.17 -26.97 12.08
N SER A 62 -7.38 -26.62 11.07
CA SER A 62 -6.36 -27.49 10.49
C SER A 62 -5.22 -26.70 9.85
N GLY A 63 -4.14 -27.39 9.48
CA GLY A 63 -2.97 -26.79 8.81
C GLY A 63 -3.29 -26.10 7.47
N SER A 64 -4.33 -26.53 6.76
CA SER A 64 -4.77 -25.92 5.50
C SER A 64 -5.76 -24.76 5.69
N LYS A 65 -6.33 -24.59 6.88
CA LYS A 65 -7.31 -23.53 7.22
C LYS A 65 -6.76 -22.47 8.17
N ASN A 66 -5.44 -22.45 8.39
CA ASN A 66 -4.80 -21.55 9.35
C ASN A 66 -4.49 -20.15 8.76
N LYS A 67 -3.95 -19.28 9.62
CA LYS A 67 -3.52 -17.92 9.28
C LYS A 67 -2.58 -17.86 8.07
N ALA A 68 -1.65 -18.81 7.97
CA ALA A 68 -0.71 -18.84 6.86
C ALA A 68 -1.43 -19.17 5.54
N ALA A 69 -2.40 -20.08 5.56
CA ALA A 69 -3.23 -20.40 4.41
C ALA A 69 -4.07 -19.20 3.97
N PHE A 70 -4.70 -18.49 4.91
CA PHE A 70 -5.43 -17.26 4.63
C PHE A 70 -4.53 -16.21 3.94
N VAL A 71 -3.36 -15.93 4.52
CA VAL A 71 -2.44 -14.94 3.95
C VAL A 71 -1.89 -15.36 2.59
N ARG A 72 -1.73 -16.67 2.33
CA ARG A 72 -1.36 -17.18 1.00
C ARG A 72 -2.47 -16.92 -0.02
N CYS A 73 -3.73 -17.17 0.34
CA CYS A 73 -4.88 -16.86 -0.52
C CYS A 73 -4.90 -15.36 -0.85
N VAL A 74 -4.81 -14.48 0.15
CA VAL A 74 -4.77 -13.02 -0.07
C VAL A 74 -3.61 -12.61 -0.97
N ARG A 75 -2.44 -13.24 -0.82
CA ARG A 75 -1.27 -12.94 -1.64
C ARG A 75 -1.50 -13.27 -3.12
N ALA A 76 -2.25 -14.31 -3.45
CA ALA A 76 -2.61 -14.64 -4.82
C ALA A 76 -3.46 -13.52 -5.42
N VAL A 77 -4.58 -13.17 -4.77
CA VAL A 77 -5.45 -12.07 -5.22
C VAL A 77 -4.70 -10.75 -5.37
N ALA A 78 -3.86 -10.41 -4.38
CA ALA A 78 -3.06 -9.18 -4.43
C ALA A 78 -1.93 -9.23 -5.48
N ARG A 79 -1.50 -10.42 -5.91
CA ARG A 79 -0.56 -10.57 -7.03
C ARG A 79 -1.27 -10.28 -8.33
N ASP A 80 -2.42 -10.90 -8.55
CA ASP A 80 -3.23 -10.76 -9.77
C ASP A 80 -3.65 -9.30 -9.95
N ALA A 81 -4.15 -8.64 -8.89
CA ALA A 81 -4.46 -7.20 -8.94
C ALA A 81 -3.27 -6.29 -9.31
N SER A 82 -2.04 -6.77 -9.12
CA SER A 82 -0.80 -5.98 -9.27
C SER A 82 0.01 -6.35 -10.51
N ASP A 83 -0.41 -7.33 -11.30
CA ASP A 83 0.36 -7.84 -12.44
C ASP A 83 0.17 -7.02 -13.73
N GLY A 84 -0.74 -6.05 -13.70
CA GLY A 84 -1.13 -5.27 -14.88
C GLY A 84 -2.58 -5.51 -15.30
N THR A 85 -3.23 -6.56 -14.78
CA THR A 85 -4.61 -6.93 -15.08
C THR A 85 -5.54 -6.45 -13.97
N PRO A 86 -6.42 -5.47 -14.22
CA PRO A 86 -7.36 -5.01 -13.20
C PRO A 86 -8.36 -6.09 -12.81
N ILE A 87 -8.63 -6.24 -11.51
CA ILE A 87 -9.75 -7.07 -11.04
C ILE A 87 -11.06 -6.43 -11.51
N ASP A 88 -11.93 -7.24 -12.11
CA ASP A 88 -13.21 -6.84 -12.72
C ASP A 88 -13.08 -5.69 -13.73
N GLY A 89 -11.90 -5.53 -14.34
CA GLY A 89 -11.60 -4.44 -15.27
C GLY A 89 -11.56 -3.05 -14.62
N ARG A 90 -11.59 -2.96 -13.29
CA ARG A 90 -11.74 -1.69 -12.55
C ARG A 90 -10.63 -1.42 -11.55
N PHE A 91 -10.21 -2.42 -10.78
CA PHE A 91 -9.32 -2.22 -9.65
C PHE A 91 -7.92 -2.73 -9.96
N GLN A 92 -6.97 -1.82 -10.09
CA GLN A 92 -5.57 -2.16 -10.35
C GLN A 92 -4.71 -1.73 -9.18
N LEU A 93 -4.13 -2.71 -8.49
CA LEU A 93 -3.27 -2.44 -7.35
C LEU A 93 -1.88 -2.04 -7.82
N ARG A 94 -1.48 -0.80 -7.53
CA ARG A 94 -0.09 -0.40 -7.71
C ARG A 94 0.85 -1.35 -6.95
N PRO A 95 1.98 -1.80 -7.54
CA PRO A 95 2.90 -2.73 -6.88
C PRO A 95 3.38 -2.25 -5.50
N GLN A 96 3.52 -0.93 -5.32
CA GLN A 96 3.89 -0.30 -4.05
C GLN A 96 2.85 -0.53 -2.94
N CYS A 97 1.59 -0.78 -3.30
CA CYS A 97 0.48 -0.99 -2.37
C CYS A 97 0.26 -2.45 -1.96
N LYS A 98 0.90 -3.42 -2.64
CA LYS A 98 0.81 -4.85 -2.30
C LYS A 98 1.17 -5.13 -0.83
N GLY A 99 2.22 -4.47 -0.33
CA GLY A 99 2.63 -4.57 1.07
C GLY A 99 1.55 -4.13 2.06
N THR A 100 0.77 -3.09 1.71
CA THR A 100 -0.34 -2.60 2.53
C THR A 100 -1.47 -3.62 2.61
N VAL A 101 -1.88 -4.20 1.48
CA VAL A 101 -2.92 -5.24 1.44
C VAL A 101 -2.50 -6.47 2.27
N LEU A 102 -1.26 -6.92 2.13
CA LEU A 102 -0.73 -8.05 2.91
C LEU A 102 -0.63 -7.74 4.40
N ARG A 103 -0.28 -6.50 4.78
CA ARG A 103 -0.25 -6.06 6.18
C ARG A 103 -1.66 -6.09 6.79
N ILE A 104 -2.66 -5.58 6.09
CA ILE A 104 -4.06 -5.63 6.52
C ILE A 104 -4.50 -7.07 6.75
N ALA A 105 -4.19 -8.00 5.83
CA ALA A 105 -4.54 -9.40 5.99
C ALA A 105 -3.85 -10.05 7.21
N ARG A 106 -2.59 -9.71 7.51
CA ARG A 106 -1.91 -10.19 8.72
C ARG A 106 -2.54 -9.65 10.00
N GLN A 107 -3.10 -8.45 9.96
CA GLN A 107 -3.81 -7.79 11.05
C GLN A 107 -5.29 -8.19 11.18
N SER A 108 -5.78 -9.14 10.37
CA SER A 108 -7.11 -9.73 10.57
C SER A 108 -7.08 -10.89 11.57
N ASP A 109 -8.25 -11.27 12.04
CA ASP A 109 -8.54 -12.45 12.86
C ASP A 109 -8.71 -13.74 12.05
N CYS A 110 -8.96 -13.65 10.74
CA CYS A 110 -9.07 -14.81 9.86
C CYS A 110 -7.86 -15.75 9.95
N GLY A 111 -8.13 -17.05 10.04
CA GLY A 111 -7.14 -18.13 10.14
C GLY A 111 -6.72 -18.48 11.56
N PHE A 112 -7.29 -17.86 12.59
CA PHE A 112 -7.11 -18.27 13.98
C PHE A 112 -8.26 -19.17 14.43
N ALA A 113 -7.93 -20.21 15.19
CA ALA A 113 -8.93 -21.05 15.82
C ALA A 113 -9.72 -20.25 16.86
N PRO A 114 -11.04 -20.50 17.04
CA PRO A 114 -11.83 -19.83 18.08
C PRO A 114 -11.21 -19.95 19.49
N ALA A 115 -10.61 -21.10 19.79
CA ALA A 115 -9.92 -21.34 21.06
C ALA A 115 -8.69 -20.44 21.31
N ALA A 116 -8.15 -19.77 20.28
CA ALA A 116 -7.05 -18.84 20.43
C ALA A 116 -7.51 -17.46 20.96
N ASP A 117 -8.83 -17.21 20.98
CA ASP A 117 -9.48 -16.01 21.53
C ASP A 117 -8.84 -14.69 21.06
N ARG A 118 -8.46 -14.65 19.78
CA ARG A 118 -7.80 -13.50 19.17
C ARG A 118 -8.83 -12.59 18.50
N HIS A 119 -8.83 -11.33 18.91
CA HIS A 119 -9.77 -10.32 18.40
C HIS A 119 -9.02 -9.06 17.97
N PRO A 120 -9.59 -8.24 17.07
CA PRO A 120 -9.10 -6.89 16.82
C PRO A 120 -9.05 -6.08 18.13
N CYS A 121 -7.88 -5.52 18.43
CA CYS A 121 -7.61 -4.73 19.62
C CYS A 121 -6.97 -3.41 19.22
N CYS A 122 -7.52 -2.30 19.71
CA CYS A 122 -6.94 -0.97 19.59
C CYS A 122 -6.22 -0.61 20.89
N GLN A 123 -4.93 -0.31 20.80
CA GLN A 123 -4.08 0.05 21.93
C GLN A 123 -3.53 1.46 21.73
N HIS A 124 -3.65 2.30 22.75
CA HIS A 124 -2.86 3.52 22.82
C HIS A 124 -1.46 3.19 23.32
N VAL A 125 -0.43 3.61 22.59
CA VAL A 125 0.99 3.45 22.96
C VAL A 125 1.49 4.79 23.49
N ALA A 126 1.38 4.99 24.81
CA ALA A 126 1.61 6.29 25.48
C ALA A 126 2.97 6.91 25.14
N HIS A 127 4.06 6.15 25.32
CA HIS A 127 5.43 6.61 25.04
C HIS A 127 5.70 7.02 23.58
N ALA A 128 4.89 6.55 22.63
CA ALA A 128 5.02 6.85 21.21
C ALA A 128 3.93 7.80 20.70
N GLY A 129 3.02 8.26 21.56
CA GLY A 129 1.92 9.16 21.21
C GLY A 129 1.04 8.68 20.05
N ARG A 130 0.84 7.36 19.89
CA ARG A 130 0.10 6.80 18.75
C ARG A 130 -0.83 5.65 19.13
N ASN A 131 -1.89 5.49 18.35
CA ASN A 131 -2.78 4.33 18.43
C ASN A 131 -2.30 3.22 17.48
N VAL A 132 -2.40 1.97 17.93
CA VAL A 132 -2.02 0.79 17.16
C VAL A 132 -3.16 -0.23 17.20
N GLY A 133 -3.54 -0.75 16.03
CA GLY A 133 -4.46 -1.88 15.91
C GLY A 133 -3.69 -3.19 15.75
N THR A 134 -3.97 -4.18 16.60
CA THR A 134 -3.40 -5.53 16.52
C THR A 134 -4.47 -6.60 16.68
N VAL A 135 -4.19 -7.83 16.24
CA VAL A 135 -5.00 -9.01 16.57
C VAL A 135 -4.25 -9.83 17.60
N THR A 136 -4.79 -9.82 18.81
CA THR A 136 -4.13 -10.35 20.02
C THR A 136 -5.16 -11.09 20.86
N PRO A 137 -4.75 -12.03 21.73
CA PRO A 137 -5.66 -12.62 22.70
C PRO A 137 -6.35 -11.55 23.54
N SER A 138 -7.63 -11.71 23.86
CA SER A 138 -8.42 -10.75 24.63
C SER A 138 -7.73 -10.34 25.94
N ALA A 139 -7.13 -11.29 26.65
CA ALA A 139 -6.37 -11.09 27.89
C ALA A 139 -5.14 -10.17 27.75
N ARG A 140 -4.66 -9.93 26.52
CA ARG A 140 -3.54 -9.04 26.21
C ARG A 140 -3.99 -7.73 25.58
N CYS A 141 -5.30 -7.53 25.41
CA CYS A 141 -5.85 -6.30 24.91
C CYS A 141 -5.97 -5.28 26.05
N GLY A 142 -4.92 -4.48 26.23
CA GLY A 142 -4.89 -3.37 27.18
C GLY A 142 -4.07 -2.20 26.65
N SER A 143 -4.43 -0.98 27.04
CA SER A 143 -3.60 0.21 26.81
C SER A 143 -2.44 0.19 27.79
N ALA A 144 -1.20 0.18 27.27
CA ALA A 144 -0.02 0.35 28.11
C ALA A 144 0.12 1.83 28.46
N ALA A 145 0.11 2.14 29.77
CA ALA A 145 0.43 3.46 30.30
C ALA A 145 1.90 3.81 30.07
#